data_AF-A0A950L2G5-F1
#
_entry.id   AF-A0A950L2G5-F1
#
_cell.length_a   1.000
_cell.length_b   1.000
_cell.length_c   1.000
_cell.angle_alpha   90.00
_cell.angle_beta   90.00
_cell.angle_gamma   90.00
#
_symmetry.space_group_name_H-M   'P 1'
#
loop_
_entity.id
_entity.type
_entity.pdbx_description
1 polymer ?
#
loop_
_entity_poly.entity_id
_entity_poly.type
_entity_poly.pdbx_seq_one_letter_code
_entity_poly.pdbx_strand_id
1 'polypeptide(L)'
;MALWRSLLLIYDSIDVQLRDRSGNPQKFIHTLAEAEVHEAIRSFQQFPSLVEELTCRRVTVRYDIHRAERCLSTLTPMSEGMYWPSPNDTGKEIHRLAAPGAYESIFVLWPQHNVKAGKTVPSAGWGLGMAATAWSNNATYATVGNAESWTWQIPVVGEVWLHEWLHGVCAYFAGQGCLMPEGDADGGARHGYTQSRVTGWTDYYRDLMTGKVLEAGTLKGIPLDAWEPLRAISLKIQN
;
A
#
# COMPACT_ATOMS: atom_id res chain seq x y z
N MET A 1 9.53 -7.99 -19.00
CA MET A 1 9.31 -8.06 -17.55
C MET A 1 9.73 -6.73 -16.96
N ALA A 2 8.79 -5.99 -16.37
CA ALA A 2 9.07 -4.74 -15.67
C ALA A 2 9.62 -5.04 -14.27
N LEU A 3 10.52 -4.19 -13.81
CA LEU A 3 11.03 -4.18 -12.45
C LEU A 3 10.33 -3.06 -11.68
N TRP A 4 9.70 -3.39 -10.56
CA TRP A 4 9.09 -2.44 -9.63
C TRP A 4 9.86 -2.46 -8.31
N ARG A 5 10.35 -1.33 -7.85
CA ARG A 5 11.12 -1.19 -6.60
C ARG A 5 10.23 -0.60 -5.52
N SER A 6 10.24 -1.25 -4.37
CA SER A 6 9.44 -0.88 -3.22
C SER A 6 10.31 -0.66 -1.99
N LEU A 7 9.97 0.32 -1.16
CA LEU A 7 10.60 0.53 0.14
C LEU A 7 9.55 0.29 1.24
N LEU A 8 9.82 -0.58 2.21
CA LEU A 8 9.05 -0.67 3.44
C LEU A 8 9.76 0.10 4.55
N LEU A 9 9.12 1.14 5.07
CA LEU A 9 9.49 1.82 6.30
C LEU A 9 8.75 1.21 7.48
N ILE A 10 9.44 0.94 8.57
CA ILE A 10 8.87 0.36 9.77
C ILE A 10 9.08 1.31 10.94
N TYR A 11 7.99 1.70 11.60
CA TYR A 11 8.05 2.44 12.86
C TYR A 11 7.70 1.50 14.00
N ASP A 12 8.69 1.17 14.83
CA ASP A 12 8.49 0.29 15.99
C ASP A 12 7.74 0.99 17.12
N SER A 13 7.74 2.32 17.17
CA SER A 13 7.10 3.11 18.23
C SER A 13 6.40 4.37 17.73
N ILE A 14 5.40 4.80 18.50
CA ILE A 14 4.60 6.00 18.27
C ILE A 14 4.38 6.74 19.60
N ASP A 15 4.46 8.07 19.57
CA ASP A 15 4.07 8.98 20.66
C ASP A 15 3.43 10.22 20.02
N VAL A 16 2.11 10.27 20.03
CA VAL A 16 1.33 11.30 19.32
C VAL A 16 0.26 11.91 20.22
N GLN A 17 0.01 13.20 19.98
CA GLN A 17 -1.11 13.94 20.54
C GLN A 17 -2.22 14.04 19.48
N LEU A 18 -3.33 13.37 19.72
CA LEU A 18 -4.50 13.35 18.85
C LEU A 18 -5.62 14.20 19.45
N ARG A 19 -6.66 14.46 18.66
CA ARG A 19 -7.95 14.96 19.13
C ARG A 19 -9.02 13.92 18.88
N ASP A 20 -9.86 13.66 19.88
CA ASP A 20 -11.06 12.84 19.70
C ASP A 20 -12.12 13.60 18.86
N ARG A 21 -13.27 12.94 18.61
CA ARG A 21 -14.38 13.55 17.85
C ARG A 21 -15.01 14.78 18.53
N SER A 22 -14.80 14.93 19.84
CA SER A 22 -15.24 16.09 20.62
C SER A 22 -14.17 17.19 20.70
N GLY A 23 -13.02 17.00 20.05
CA GLY A 23 -11.89 17.94 20.04
C GLY A 23 -10.97 17.84 21.26
N ASN A 24 -11.23 16.92 22.19
CA ASN A 24 -10.42 16.75 23.39
C ASN A 24 -9.06 16.13 23.05
N PRO A 25 -7.97 16.60 23.67
CA PRO A 25 -6.65 16.02 23.46
C PRO A 25 -6.58 14.59 24.01
N GLN A 26 -6.11 13.66 23.18
CA GLN A 26 -5.86 12.27 23.55
C GLN A 26 -4.41 11.92 23.23
N LYS A 27 -3.67 11.44 24.23
CA LYS A 27 -2.32 10.94 24.01
C LYS A 27 -2.35 9.46 23.63
N PHE A 28 -1.65 9.08 22.57
CA PHE A 28 -1.44 7.69 22.18
C PHE A 28 0.05 7.39 22.15
N ILE A 29 0.48 6.44 22.98
CA ILE A 29 1.87 5.97 23.03
C ILE A 29 1.83 4.45 22.91
N HIS A 30 2.62 3.92 21.99
CA HIS A 30 2.73 2.48 21.82
C HIS A 30 4.08 2.09 21.21
N THR A 31 4.52 0.87 21.50
CA THR A 31 5.70 0.24 20.91
C THR A 31 5.30 -1.17 20.55
N LEU A 32 5.52 -1.55 19.29
CA LEU A 32 5.23 -2.86 18.78
C LEU A 32 6.14 -3.89 19.43
N ALA A 33 5.60 -5.07 19.74
CA ALA A 33 6.45 -6.20 20.06
C ALA A 33 7.21 -6.66 18.81
N GLU A 34 8.44 -7.15 18.97
CA GLU A 34 9.23 -7.71 17.85
C GLU A 34 8.48 -8.80 17.08
N ALA A 35 7.63 -9.59 17.75
CA ALA A 35 6.80 -10.59 17.10
C ALA A 35 5.75 -9.96 16.16
N GLU A 36 5.15 -8.82 16.52
CA GLU A 36 4.19 -8.11 15.67
C GLU A 36 4.88 -7.56 14.41
N VAL A 37 6.08 -6.98 14.59
CA VAL A 37 6.90 -6.48 13.47
C VAL A 37 7.34 -7.63 12.57
N HIS A 38 7.76 -8.76 13.15
CA HIS A 38 8.20 -9.92 12.41
C HIS A 38 7.08 -10.52 11.53
N GLU A 39 5.86 -10.66 12.06
CA GLU A 39 4.74 -11.17 11.28
C GLU A 39 4.35 -10.23 10.14
N ALA A 40 4.37 -8.92 10.37
CA ALA A 40 4.13 -7.93 9.34
C ALA A 40 5.19 -7.97 8.21
N ILE A 41 6.48 -8.05 8.58
CA ILE A 41 7.59 -8.23 7.63
C ILE A 41 7.41 -9.51 6.83
N ARG A 42 7.14 -10.63 7.50
CA ARG A 42 6.94 -11.93 6.83
C ARG A 42 5.81 -11.86 5.83
N SER A 43 4.71 -11.19 6.19
CA SER A 43 3.57 -10.96 5.29
C SER A 43 3.97 -10.10 4.09
N PHE A 44 4.66 -8.98 4.32
CA PHE A 44 5.17 -8.12 3.25
C PHE A 44 6.09 -8.90 2.29
N GLN A 45 6.99 -9.72 2.81
CA GLN A 45 7.90 -10.51 1.96
C GLN A 45 7.18 -11.50 1.03
N GLN A 46 5.91 -11.83 1.27
CA GLN A 46 5.11 -12.68 0.36
C GLN A 46 4.40 -11.89 -0.76
N PHE A 47 4.14 -10.59 -0.58
CA PHE A 47 3.39 -9.82 -1.59
C PHE A 47 4.04 -9.83 -2.99
N PRO A 48 5.38 -9.80 -3.16
CA PRO A 48 6.00 -9.83 -4.48
C PRO A 48 5.64 -11.08 -5.28
N SER A 49 5.54 -12.23 -4.62
CA SER A 49 5.13 -13.50 -5.26
C SER A 49 3.68 -13.43 -5.75
N LEU A 50 2.79 -12.77 -5.01
CA LEU A 50 1.42 -12.52 -5.46
C LEU A 50 1.43 -11.62 -6.71
N VAL A 51 2.21 -10.54 -6.72
CA VAL A 51 2.31 -9.66 -7.91
C VAL A 51 2.82 -10.43 -9.12
N GLU A 52 3.85 -11.26 -8.96
CA GLU A 52 4.36 -12.10 -10.04
C GLU A 52 3.31 -13.09 -10.55
N GLU A 53 2.58 -13.76 -9.67
CA GLU A 53 1.52 -14.69 -10.05
C GLU A 53 0.40 -13.96 -10.83
N LEU A 54 -0.13 -12.89 -10.25
CA LEU A 54 -1.33 -12.21 -10.73
C LEU A 54 -1.07 -11.39 -12.00
N THR A 55 0.18 -10.97 -12.25
CA THR A 55 0.58 -10.36 -13.53
C THR A 55 1.05 -11.36 -14.58
N CYS A 56 0.94 -12.67 -14.36
CA CYS A 56 1.54 -13.69 -15.24
C CYS A 56 3.05 -13.44 -15.48
N ARG A 57 3.77 -13.05 -14.42
CA ARG A 57 5.21 -12.77 -14.37
C ARG A 57 5.64 -11.60 -15.26
N ARG A 58 4.73 -10.66 -15.54
CA ARG A 58 5.05 -9.44 -16.29
C ARG A 58 5.78 -8.42 -15.43
N VAL A 59 5.56 -8.45 -14.11
CA VAL A 59 6.22 -7.59 -13.14
C VAL A 59 6.95 -8.43 -12.12
N THR A 60 8.16 -8.03 -11.77
CA THR A 60 8.86 -8.49 -10.56
C THR A 60 8.99 -7.32 -9.61
N VAL A 61 8.64 -7.53 -8.34
CA VAL A 61 8.84 -6.52 -7.29
C VAL A 61 10.11 -6.82 -6.51
N ARG A 62 11.01 -5.85 -6.46
CA ARG A 62 12.15 -5.84 -5.54
C ARG A 62 11.84 -4.90 -4.40
N TYR A 63 12.32 -5.23 -3.21
CA TYR A 63 12.06 -4.42 -2.05
C TYR A 63 13.29 -4.24 -1.17
N ASP A 64 13.31 -3.10 -0.49
CA ASP A 64 14.17 -2.82 0.65
C ASP A 64 13.29 -2.65 1.89
N ILE A 65 13.78 -3.09 3.04
CA ILE A 65 13.10 -2.95 4.33
C ILE A 65 13.98 -2.12 5.25
N HIS A 66 13.41 -1.06 5.80
CA HIS A 66 14.12 -0.15 6.69
C HIS A 66 13.31 0.12 7.96
N ARG A 67 13.92 -0.16 9.12
CA ARG A 67 13.37 0.23 10.42
C ARG A 67 13.81 1.65 10.75
N ALA A 68 12.84 2.55 10.94
CA ALA A 68 13.09 3.92 11.34
C ALA A 68 13.67 3.95 12.76
N GLU A 69 14.78 4.67 12.94
CA GLU A 69 15.44 4.80 14.23
C GLU A 69 14.64 5.65 15.24
N ARG A 70 13.72 6.49 14.73
CA ARG A 70 12.93 7.40 15.54
C ARG A 70 11.53 6.88 15.81
N CYS A 71 10.96 7.39 16.90
CA CYS A 71 9.54 7.30 17.17
C CYS A 71 8.72 8.09 16.14
N LEU A 72 7.58 7.56 15.72
CA LEU A 72 6.58 8.28 14.95
C LEU A 72 5.88 9.29 15.87
N SER A 73 6.19 10.58 15.70
CA SER A 73 5.78 11.63 16.63
C SER A 73 4.62 12.50 16.15
N THR A 74 4.20 12.33 14.90
CA THR A 74 3.08 13.07 14.29
C THR A 74 2.26 12.13 13.42
N LEU A 75 0.98 12.45 13.28
CA LEU A 75 0.11 11.90 12.25
C LEU A 75 -0.65 13.06 11.62
N THR A 76 -0.94 12.92 10.34
CA THR A 76 -1.72 13.91 9.60
C THR A 76 -3.20 13.65 9.83
N PRO A 77 -3.98 14.68 10.21
CA PRO A 77 -5.43 14.54 10.37
C PRO A 77 -6.10 14.32 9.01
N MET A 78 -7.13 13.49 9.03
CA MET A 78 -8.09 13.28 7.95
C MET A 78 -9.44 13.87 8.36
N SER A 79 -10.46 13.71 7.52
CA SER A 79 -11.84 14.02 7.90
C SER A 79 -12.29 13.19 9.12
N GLU A 80 -13.30 13.70 9.83
CA GLU A 80 -13.99 12.97 10.92
C GLU A 80 -13.14 12.55 12.13
N GLY A 81 -12.02 13.25 12.38
CA GLY A 81 -11.14 12.95 13.50
C GLY A 81 -10.33 11.67 13.33
N MET A 82 -10.11 11.25 12.09
CA MET A 82 -9.21 10.16 11.72
C MET A 82 -7.79 10.68 11.47
N TYR A 83 -6.80 9.79 11.54
CA TYR A 83 -5.39 10.10 11.40
C TYR A 83 -4.67 9.01 10.63
N TRP A 84 -3.59 9.38 9.95
CA TRP A 84 -2.72 8.44 9.24
C TRP A 84 -1.29 8.98 9.16
N PRO A 85 -0.28 8.11 8.99
CA PRO A 85 1.09 8.57 8.76
C PRO A 85 1.24 8.96 7.30
N SER A 86 1.08 10.25 7.01
CA SER A 86 1.28 10.78 5.66
C SER A 86 2.77 10.85 5.30
N PRO A 87 3.12 11.18 4.03
CA PRO A 87 4.50 11.46 3.65
C PRO A 87 5.15 12.62 4.43
N ASN A 88 4.39 13.54 5.05
CA ASN A 88 4.98 14.54 5.97
C ASN A 88 5.49 13.88 7.26
N ASP A 89 4.72 12.94 7.79
CA ASP A 89 5.01 12.27 9.05
C ASP A 89 6.19 11.31 8.92
N THR A 90 6.48 10.84 7.71
CA THR A 90 7.58 9.93 7.34
C THR A 90 8.67 10.59 6.50
N GLY A 91 8.59 11.92 6.34
CA GLY A 91 9.40 12.67 5.37
C GLY A 91 10.90 12.60 5.60
N LYS A 92 11.37 12.42 6.85
CA LYS A 92 12.80 12.27 7.15
C LYS A 92 13.38 11.02 6.48
N GLU A 93 12.67 9.90 6.57
CA GLU A 93 13.05 8.62 5.99
C GLU A 93 12.90 8.66 4.47
N ILE A 94 11.80 9.22 3.96
CA ILE A 94 11.59 9.40 2.52
C ILE A 94 12.72 10.23 1.91
N HIS A 95 13.06 11.39 2.50
CA HIS A 95 14.11 12.26 1.98
C HIS A 95 15.48 11.57 1.97
N ARG A 96 15.77 10.77 2.99
CA ARG A 96 17.07 10.08 3.14
C ARG A 96 17.20 8.85 2.24
N LEU A 97 16.13 8.10 2.05
CA LEU A 97 16.18 6.76 1.45
C LEU A 97 15.55 6.70 0.06
N ALA A 98 14.49 7.47 -0.18
CA ALA A 98 13.66 7.40 -1.37
C ALA A 98 13.69 8.71 -2.16
N ALA A 99 14.88 9.07 -2.67
CA ALA A 99 15.00 10.16 -3.64
C ALA A 99 14.07 9.91 -4.85
N PRO A 100 13.59 10.97 -5.55
CA PRO A 100 12.70 10.81 -6.69
C PRO A 100 13.23 9.80 -7.72
N GLY A 101 12.40 8.81 -8.07
CA GLY A 101 12.76 7.74 -9.02
C GLY A 101 13.61 6.59 -8.44
N ALA A 102 13.94 6.61 -7.15
CA ALA A 102 14.63 5.50 -6.48
C ALA A 102 13.71 4.29 -6.27
N TYR A 103 12.45 4.56 -5.91
CA TYR A 103 11.39 3.57 -5.71
C TYR A 103 10.13 3.98 -6.46
N GLU A 104 9.38 3.00 -6.93
CA GLU A 104 8.05 3.18 -7.52
C GLU A 104 6.95 3.11 -6.43
N SER A 105 7.22 2.45 -5.29
CA SER A 105 6.30 2.41 -4.13
C SER A 105 7.02 2.56 -2.79
N ILE A 106 6.38 3.24 -1.85
CA ILE A 106 6.79 3.35 -0.45
C ILE A 106 5.66 2.82 0.42
N PHE A 107 5.98 1.91 1.32
CA PHE A 107 5.08 1.32 2.31
C PHE A 107 5.50 1.76 3.70
N VAL A 108 4.53 1.82 4.62
CA VAL A 108 4.77 2.16 6.02
C VAL A 108 4.03 1.17 6.92
N LEU A 109 4.76 0.41 7.71
CA LEU A 109 4.23 -0.28 8.89
C LEU A 109 4.29 0.67 10.08
N TRP A 110 3.19 0.84 10.80
CA TRP A 110 3.13 1.75 11.94
C TRP A 110 2.28 1.22 13.11
N PRO A 111 2.53 1.69 14.34
CA PRO A 111 1.75 1.26 15.50
C PRO A 111 0.40 1.99 15.54
N GLN A 112 -0.64 1.33 15.05
CA GLN A 112 -2.02 1.82 15.03
C GLN A 112 -2.84 1.24 16.20
N HIS A 113 -2.58 -0.02 16.55
CA HIS A 113 -3.36 -0.79 17.51
C HIS A 113 -2.51 -1.20 18.72
N ASN A 114 -2.86 -0.71 19.90
CA ASN A 114 -2.39 -1.29 21.15
C ASN A 114 -3.39 -2.36 21.59
N VAL A 115 -3.21 -3.58 21.05
CA VAL A 115 -4.12 -4.72 21.26
C VAL A 115 -4.31 -5.02 22.74
N LYS A 116 -3.22 -5.03 23.53
CA LYS A 116 -3.27 -5.33 24.98
C LYS A 116 -4.10 -4.32 25.77
N ALA A 117 -4.05 -3.04 25.38
CA ALA A 117 -4.80 -1.98 26.05
C ALA A 117 -6.18 -1.74 25.43
N GLY A 118 -6.55 -2.43 24.35
CA GLY A 118 -7.78 -2.18 23.60
C GLY A 118 -7.87 -0.75 23.03
N LYS A 119 -6.73 -0.13 22.71
CA LYS A 119 -6.68 1.25 22.20
C LYS A 119 -6.22 1.26 20.75
N THR A 120 -6.84 2.12 19.96
CA THR A 120 -6.56 2.27 18.53
C THR A 120 -6.50 3.74 18.16
N VAL A 121 -5.55 4.11 17.30
CA VAL A 121 -5.61 5.38 16.57
C VAL A 121 -6.73 5.31 15.54
N PRO A 122 -7.75 6.19 15.60
CA PRO A 122 -8.78 6.25 14.57
C PRO A 122 -8.15 6.55 13.20
N SER A 123 -8.43 5.71 12.21
CA SER A 123 -7.94 5.81 10.84
C SER A 123 -9.06 5.40 9.88
N ALA A 124 -8.94 5.76 8.60
CA ALA A 124 -9.90 5.40 7.57
C ALA A 124 -9.86 3.90 7.18
N GLY A 125 -8.88 3.15 7.68
CA GLY A 125 -8.75 1.72 7.44
C GLY A 125 -7.64 1.08 8.25
N TRP A 126 -7.46 -0.23 8.07
CA TRP A 126 -6.26 -0.93 8.52
C TRP A 126 -5.05 -0.56 7.64
N GLY A 127 -5.27 -0.51 6.33
CA GLY A 127 -4.34 0.11 5.39
C GLY A 127 -4.98 1.28 4.64
N LEU A 128 -4.10 2.11 4.07
CA LEU A 128 -4.45 3.24 3.21
C LEU A 128 -3.38 3.40 2.12
N GLY A 129 -3.80 3.36 0.86
CA GLY A 129 -2.98 3.63 -0.31
C GLY A 129 -3.29 4.97 -0.96
N MET A 130 -2.28 5.55 -1.63
CA MET A 130 -2.42 6.74 -2.46
C MET A 130 -1.58 6.66 -3.73
N ALA A 131 -2.06 7.37 -4.75
CA ALA A 131 -1.35 7.58 -6.01
C ALA A 131 0.02 8.25 -5.78
N ALA A 132 0.92 8.06 -6.75
CA ALA A 132 2.18 8.75 -6.79
C ALA A 132 1.98 10.27 -6.94
N THR A 133 2.59 11.05 -6.04
CA THR A 133 2.57 12.51 -6.09
C THR A 133 3.92 13.08 -5.67
N ALA A 134 4.13 14.38 -5.89
CA ALA A 134 5.31 15.07 -5.37
C ALA A 134 5.44 14.96 -3.83
N TRP A 135 4.34 14.70 -3.11
CA TRP A 135 4.34 14.56 -1.66
C TRP A 135 5.17 13.35 -1.18
N SER A 136 5.23 12.30 -2.00
CA SER A 136 5.95 11.04 -1.76
C SER A 136 7.10 10.84 -2.76
N ASN A 137 7.74 11.93 -3.22
CA ASN A 137 8.82 11.89 -4.21
C ASN A 137 8.46 11.14 -5.52
N ASN A 138 7.19 11.22 -5.93
CA ASN A 138 6.62 10.55 -7.10
C ASN A 138 6.60 9.01 -7.01
N ALA A 139 6.72 8.43 -5.82
CA ALA A 139 6.40 7.03 -5.55
C ALA A 139 4.95 6.90 -5.10
N THR A 140 4.28 5.78 -5.38
CA THR A 140 3.03 5.47 -4.68
C THR A 140 3.30 5.32 -3.20
N TYR A 141 2.31 5.56 -2.36
CA TYR A 141 2.50 5.53 -0.91
C TYR A 141 1.37 4.75 -0.24
N ALA A 142 1.73 3.83 0.64
CA ALA A 142 0.79 2.97 1.34
C ALA A 142 1.18 2.85 2.82
N THR A 143 0.18 2.78 3.70
CA THR A 143 0.39 2.59 5.13
C THR A 143 -0.44 1.40 5.58
N VAL A 144 0.07 0.61 6.52
CA VAL A 144 -0.65 -0.52 7.14
C VAL A 144 -0.36 -0.49 8.63
N GLY A 145 -1.40 -0.50 9.45
CA GLY A 145 -1.27 -0.60 10.91
C GLY A 145 -0.76 -1.96 11.35
N ASN A 146 -0.18 -2.06 12.55
CA ASN A 146 0.06 -3.36 13.17
C ASN A 146 -1.26 -4.11 13.42
N ALA A 147 -1.24 -5.44 13.45
CA ALA A 147 -2.38 -6.27 13.77
C ALA A 147 -1.96 -7.51 14.57
N GLU A 148 -2.93 -8.24 15.10
CA GLU A 148 -2.68 -9.54 15.74
C GLU A 148 -2.05 -10.53 14.74
N SER A 149 -1.20 -11.44 15.23
CA SER A 149 -0.40 -12.32 14.38
C SER A 149 -1.22 -13.13 13.36
N TRP A 150 -2.43 -13.58 13.73
CA TRP A 150 -3.27 -14.36 12.82
C TRP A 150 -3.85 -13.53 11.67
N THR A 151 -4.03 -12.22 11.87
CA THR A 151 -4.59 -11.31 10.84
C THR A 151 -3.66 -11.22 9.63
N TRP A 152 -2.35 -11.29 9.83
CA TRP A 152 -1.34 -11.27 8.76
C TRP A 152 -1.35 -12.50 7.86
N GLN A 153 -2.02 -13.58 8.29
CA GLN A 153 -2.00 -14.88 7.63
C GLN A 153 -3.23 -15.14 6.77
N ILE A 154 -4.28 -14.34 6.91
CA ILE A 154 -5.58 -14.65 6.31
C ILE A 154 -6.08 -13.58 5.34
N PRO A 155 -6.94 -13.98 4.39
CA PRO A 155 -7.03 -15.35 3.86
C PRO A 155 -5.77 -15.75 3.08
N VAL A 156 -4.98 -14.77 2.61
CA VAL A 156 -3.72 -14.99 1.89
C VAL A 156 -2.63 -14.09 2.49
N VAL A 157 -1.49 -14.69 2.85
CA VAL A 157 -0.32 -13.95 3.34
C VAL A 157 0.17 -13.00 2.26
N GLY A 158 0.37 -11.72 2.60
CA GLY A 158 0.81 -10.69 1.66
C GLY A 158 -0.32 -9.92 0.99
N GLU A 159 -1.56 -10.38 1.08
CA GLU A 159 -2.69 -9.79 0.36
C GLU A 159 -2.99 -8.34 0.78
N VAL A 160 -2.88 -8.01 2.07
CA VAL A 160 -3.05 -6.63 2.54
C VAL A 160 -2.08 -5.66 1.86
N TRP A 161 -0.82 -6.07 1.69
CA TRP A 161 0.19 -5.25 1.03
C TRP A 161 -0.07 -5.11 -0.46
N LEU A 162 -0.52 -6.20 -1.11
CA LEU A 162 -0.96 -6.18 -2.51
C LEU A 162 -2.14 -5.22 -2.69
N HIS A 163 -3.14 -5.28 -1.81
CA HIS A 163 -4.30 -4.41 -1.84
C HIS A 163 -3.90 -2.94 -1.76
N GLU A 164 -3.11 -2.56 -0.75
CA GLU A 164 -2.68 -1.17 -0.59
C GLU A 164 -1.76 -0.68 -1.72
N TRP A 165 -0.95 -1.60 -2.28
CA TRP A 165 -0.14 -1.32 -3.45
C TRP A 165 -1.01 -1.01 -4.68
N LEU A 166 -2.10 -1.77 -4.87
CA LEU A 166 -2.99 -1.64 -6.01
C LEU A 166 -3.68 -0.27 -6.07
N HIS A 167 -4.01 0.36 -4.95
CA HIS A 167 -4.52 1.75 -4.93
C HIS A 167 -3.61 2.71 -5.72
N GLY A 168 -2.30 2.64 -5.46
CA GLY A 168 -1.33 3.47 -6.15
C GLY A 168 -1.09 3.06 -7.61
N VAL A 169 -1.07 1.76 -7.87
CA VAL A 169 -0.79 1.20 -9.19
C VAL A 169 -1.94 1.42 -10.17
N CYS A 170 -3.18 1.22 -9.72
CA CYS A 170 -4.37 1.53 -10.50
C CYS A 170 -4.38 3.01 -10.89
N ALA A 171 -4.06 3.91 -9.96
CA ALA A 171 -3.94 5.34 -10.27
C ALA A 171 -2.82 5.62 -11.30
N TYR A 172 -1.67 4.96 -11.18
CA TYR A 172 -0.56 5.08 -12.14
C TYR A 172 -1.00 4.67 -13.56
N PHE A 173 -1.62 3.49 -13.72
CA PHE A 173 -2.06 3.01 -15.04
C PHE A 173 -3.29 3.76 -15.57
N ALA A 174 -4.19 4.24 -14.70
CA ALA A 174 -5.25 5.14 -15.10
C ALA A 174 -4.70 6.43 -15.73
N GLY A 175 -3.63 6.99 -15.14
CA GLY A 175 -2.90 8.13 -15.70
C GLY A 175 -2.25 7.86 -17.07
N GLN A 176 -2.05 6.59 -17.42
CA GLN A 176 -1.55 6.14 -18.73
C GLN A 176 -2.66 5.77 -19.72
N GLY A 177 -3.93 5.96 -19.35
CA GLY A 177 -5.08 5.71 -20.20
C GLY A 177 -5.71 4.32 -20.05
N CYS A 178 -5.25 3.49 -19.11
CA CYS A 178 -5.95 2.24 -18.80
C CYS A 178 -7.31 2.55 -18.14
N LEU A 179 -8.36 1.87 -18.58
CA LEU A 179 -9.69 2.02 -18.00
C LEU A 179 -9.78 1.22 -16.71
N MET A 180 -9.78 1.89 -15.56
CA MET A 180 -9.96 1.22 -14.26
C MET A 180 -11.45 0.96 -13.98
N PRO A 181 -11.79 -0.19 -13.36
CA PRO A 181 -13.13 -0.44 -12.87
C PRO A 181 -13.46 0.48 -11.68
N GLU A 182 -14.74 0.74 -11.45
CA GLU A 182 -15.20 1.54 -10.32
C GLU A 182 -14.73 0.93 -9.00
N GLY A 183 -14.09 1.76 -8.18
CA GLY A 183 -13.58 1.35 -6.87
C GLY A 183 -12.28 0.57 -6.92
N ASP A 184 -11.56 0.51 -8.04
CA ASP A 184 -10.17 0.03 -8.14
C ASP A 184 -9.82 -1.19 -7.25
N ALA A 185 -8.94 -1.08 -6.25
CA ALA A 185 -8.57 -2.22 -5.40
C ALA A 185 -9.71 -2.66 -4.46
N ASP A 186 -10.65 -1.77 -4.16
CA ASP A 186 -11.85 -2.01 -3.35
C ASP A 186 -13.05 -2.54 -4.16
N GLY A 187 -12.93 -2.62 -5.48
CA GLY A 187 -14.06 -2.79 -6.39
C GLY A 187 -14.63 -4.21 -6.47
N GLY A 188 -13.97 -5.21 -5.89
CA GLY A 188 -14.27 -6.63 -6.11
C GLY A 188 -15.75 -6.99 -5.96
N ALA A 189 -16.36 -6.64 -4.83
CA ALA A 189 -17.77 -6.91 -4.58
C ALA A 189 -18.72 -6.21 -5.58
N ARG A 190 -18.38 -4.98 -6.03
CA ARG A 190 -19.19 -4.20 -6.98
C ARG A 190 -19.24 -4.86 -8.35
N HIS A 191 -18.20 -5.61 -8.70
CA HIS A 191 -18.07 -6.33 -9.97
C HIS A 191 -18.43 -7.81 -9.88
N GLY A 192 -19.14 -8.21 -8.82
CA GLY A 192 -19.68 -9.56 -8.65
C GLY A 192 -18.69 -10.60 -8.13
N TYR A 193 -17.48 -10.19 -7.74
CA TYR A 193 -16.53 -11.09 -7.08
C TYR A 193 -16.95 -11.31 -5.63
N THR A 194 -16.75 -12.53 -5.15
CA THR A 194 -16.95 -12.89 -3.74
C THR A 194 -15.59 -13.20 -3.13
N GLN A 195 -15.31 -12.63 -1.95
CA GLN A 195 -14.09 -12.94 -1.23
C GLN A 195 -14.04 -14.44 -0.90
N SER A 196 -13.01 -15.11 -1.38
CA SER A 196 -12.75 -16.51 -1.07
C SER A 196 -12.16 -16.65 0.33
N ARG A 197 -12.59 -17.69 1.06
CA ARG A 197 -12.01 -18.04 2.36
C ARG A 197 -10.58 -18.58 2.26
N VAL A 198 -10.14 -18.97 1.06
CA VAL A 198 -8.83 -19.60 0.81
C VAL A 198 -7.92 -18.68 0.01
N THR A 199 -8.47 -17.98 -0.97
CA THR A 199 -7.72 -17.16 -1.93
C THR A 199 -8.02 -15.67 -1.77
N GLY A 200 -8.84 -15.26 -0.80
CA GLY A 200 -9.20 -13.87 -0.60
C GLY A 200 -9.85 -13.23 -1.82
N TRP A 201 -9.38 -12.04 -2.15
CA TRP A 201 -9.71 -11.25 -3.32
C TRP A 201 -8.76 -11.51 -4.51
N THR A 202 -7.84 -12.49 -4.41
CA THR A 202 -6.85 -12.70 -5.48
C THR A 202 -7.45 -13.00 -6.86
N ASP A 203 -8.65 -13.59 -6.94
CA ASP A 203 -9.34 -13.75 -8.23
C ASP A 203 -9.74 -12.40 -8.83
N TYR A 204 -10.23 -11.48 -7.99
CA TYR A 204 -10.49 -10.10 -8.41
C TYR A 204 -9.20 -9.39 -8.81
N TYR A 205 -8.15 -9.49 -7.99
CA TYR A 205 -6.86 -8.85 -8.28
C TYR A 205 -6.20 -9.42 -9.53
N ARG A 206 -6.36 -10.72 -9.82
CA ARG A 206 -5.90 -11.31 -11.08
C ARG A 206 -6.57 -10.66 -12.28
N ASP A 207 -7.88 -10.48 -12.24
CA ASP A 207 -8.60 -9.86 -13.34
C ASP A 207 -8.31 -8.35 -13.42
N LEU A 208 -8.19 -7.66 -12.29
CA LEU A 208 -7.78 -6.26 -12.23
C LEU A 208 -6.38 -6.06 -12.84
N MET A 209 -5.43 -6.93 -12.53
CA MET A 209 -4.04 -6.87 -12.99
C MET A 209 -3.82 -7.48 -14.38
N THR A 210 -4.87 -8.02 -15.01
CA THR A 210 -4.82 -8.53 -16.39
C THR A 210 -5.82 -7.86 -17.32
N GLY A 211 -6.56 -6.85 -16.84
CA GLY A 211 -7.53 -6.09 -17.64
C GLY A 211 -8.79 -6.87 -17.97
N LYS A 212 -9.27 -7.71 -17.05
CA LYS A 212 -10.38 -8.66 -17.25
C LYS A 212 -11.58 -8.43 -16.33
N VAL A 213 -11.59 -7.36 -15.54
CA VAL A 213 -12.78 -7.03 -14.72
C VAL A 213 -13.89 -6.58 -15.65
N LEU A 214 -15.01 -7.31 -15.64
CA LEU A 214 -16.17 -6.97 -16.48
C LEU A 214 -17.04 -5.91 -15.81
N GLU A 215 -17.16 -4.74 -16.43
CA GLU A 215 -18.05 -3.66 -15.97
C GLU A 215 -18.88 -3.15 -17.15
N ALA A 216 -20.20 -3.23 -17.03
CA ALA A 216 -21.16 -2.78 -18.06
C ALA A 216 -20.83 -3.30 -19.49
N GLY A 217 -20.40 -4.57 -19.59
CA GLY A 217 -20.05 -5.20 -20.86
C GLY A 217 -18.65 -4.89 -21.40
N THR A 218 -17.86 -4.08 -20.68
CA THR A 218 -16.49 -3.71 -21.05
C THR A 218 -15.49 -4.32 -20.08
N LEU A 219 -14.37 -4.85 -20.59
CA LEU A 219 -13.26 -5.30 -19.75
C LEU A 219 -12.40 -4.12 -19.32
N LYS A 220 -12.13 -4.04 -18.02
CA LYS A 220 -11.39 -2.98 -17.35
C LYS A 220 -10.28 -3.55 -16.47
N GLY A 221 -9.33 -2.69 -16.09
CA GLY A 221 -8.14 -3.03 -15.32
C GLY A 221 -6.86 -2.71 -16.10
N ILE A 222 -5.78 -3.39 -15.75
CA ILE A 222 -4.43 -3.20 -16.29
C ILE A 222 -4.13 -4.34 -17.26
N PRO A 223 -4.22 -4.13 -18.59
CA PRO A 223 -3.93 -5.16 -19.57
C PRO A 223 -2.48 -5.67 -19.45
N LEU A 224 -2.26 -6.93 -19.83
CA LEU A 224 -0.94 -7.58 -19.67
C LEU A 224 0.22 -6.88 -20.39
N ASP A 225 -0.07 -6.22 -21.51
CA ASP A 225 0.88 -5.43 -22.31
C ASP A 225 1.21 -4.08 -21.67
N ALA A 226 0.33 -3.50 -20.86
CA ALA A 226 0.60 -2.26 -20.12
C ALA A 226 1.74 -2.43 -19.11
N TRP A 227 1.94 -3.64 -18.58
CA TRP A 227 3.06 -3.95 -17.69
C TRP A 227 4.41 -4.09 -18.39
N GLU A 228 4.44 -4.13 -19.72
CA GLU A 228 5.71 -4.14 -20.42
C GLU A 228 6.42 -2.79 -20.22
N PRO A 229 7.73 -2.78 -19.95
CA PRO A 229 8.45 -1.53 -19.83
C PRO A 229 8.27 -0.76 -21.14
N LEU A 230 7.72 0.45 -21.06
CA LEU A 230 7.78 1.41 -22.15
C LEU A 230 9.24 1.44 -22.61
N ARG A 231 9.53 0.86 -23.77
CA ARG A 231 10.84 0.96 -24.39
C ARG A 231 11.18 2.43 -24.34
N ALA A 232 12.33 2.75 -23.75
CA ALA A 232 12.89 4.09 -23.74
C ALA A 232 12.54 4.76 -25.07
N ILE A 233 11.80 5.87 -25.01
CA ILE A 233 11.63 6.75 -26.16
C ILE A 233 13.05 7.07 -26.60
N SER A 234 13.49 6.36 -27.63
CA SER A 234 14.79 6.55 -28.22
C SER A 234 14.79 7.95 -28.79
N LEU A 235 15.69 8.78 -28.27
CA LEU A 235 16.48 9.74 -29.03
C LEU A 235 15.77 10.28 -30.29
N LYS A 236 14.91 11.27 -30.11
CA LYS A 236 14.58 12.23 -31.17
C LYS A 236 14.51 13.66 -30.62
N ILE A 237 15.69 14.20 -30.35
CA ILE A 237 16.04 15.56 -30.77
C ILE A 237 17.43 15.45 -31.43
N GLN A 238 17.45 14.87 -32.63
CA GLN A 238 17.99 15.49 -33.84
C GLN A 238 18.42 16.96 -33.70
N ASN A 239 19.72 17.18 -33.95
CA ASN A 239 20.45 18.35 -34.46
C ASN A 239 20.27 19.71 -33.77
#